data_AF-A0AA96XGK2-F1
#
_entry.id   AF-A0AA96XGK2-F1
#
_cell.length_a   1.000
_cell.length_b   1.000
_cell.length_c   1.000
_cell.angle_alpha   90.00
_cell.angle_beta   90.00
_cell.angle_gamma   90.00
#
_symmetry.space_group_name_H-M   'P 1'
#
loop_
_entity.id
_entity.type
_entity.pdbx_description
1 polymer ?
#
loop_
_entity_poly.entity_id
_entity_poly.type
_entity_poly.pdbx_seq_one_letter_code
_entity_poly.pdbx_strand_id
1 'polypeptide(L)'
;MIPFLMMLPMLVPAGVKRGRSSKARRGGGLSPVPSPTKESGSAPPVRASSRRRLPAQVLGQRALNRALLQRQWLLQRSRAGVMEALEHLVGLQAQATHPPYGALWTRLNGFQQEALTRLVIERQVVRAGMMRGTLHLVTARDCLALRPVLQPALDRG
;
A
#
# COMPACT_ATOMS: atom_id res chain seq x y z
N MET A 1 -9.98 40.74 -3.12
CA MET A 1 -8.78 40.74 -3.98
C MET A 1 -7.73 39.86 -3.35
N ILE A 2 -7.62 38.60 -3.78
CA ILE A 2 -6.67 37.60 -3.25
C ILE A 2 -5.80 37.14 -4.43
N PRO A 3 -4.47 37.32 -4.44
CA PRO A 3 -3.59 36.57 -5.33
C PRO A 3 -3.18 35.28 -4.59
N PHE A 4 -3.42 34.06 -5.04
CA PHE A 4 -3.07 33.36 -6.29
C PHE A 4 -1.57 33.30 -6.61
N LEU A 5 -0.97 32.17 -6.18
CA LEU A 5 -0.06 31.28 -6.92
C LEU A 5 1.32 31.77 -7.40
N MET A 6 2.38 31.16 -6.86
CA MET A 6 3.56 30.62 -7.58
C MET A 6 4.14 29.51 -6.68
N MET A 7 4.10 28.20 -6.95
CA MET A 7 4.66 27.41 -8.06
C MET A 7 6.17 27.61 -8.24
N LEU A 8 6.97 26.79 -7.53
CA LEU A 8 8.40 26.56 -7.84
C LEU A 8 8.62 25.07 -8.14
N PRO A 9 9.29 24.71 -9.25
CA PRO A 9 9.54 23.32 -9.62
C PRO A 9 10.76 22.74 -8.90
N MET A 10 10.63 21.51 -8.40
CA MET A 10 11.71 20.67 -7.90
C MET A 10 12.58 20.17 -9.06
N LEU A 11 13.87 20.51 -9.01
CA LEU A 11 14.91 20.01 -9.91
C LEU A 11 15.55 18.75 -9.31
N VAL A 12 15.49 17.62 -10.02
CA VAL A 12 16.23 16.39 -9.67
C VAL A 12 17.08 15.98 -10.87
N PRO A 13 18.42 15.86 -10.73
CA PRO A 13 19.22 15.09 -11.65
C PRO A 13 19.63 13.73 -11.09
N ALA A 14 19.69 12.78 -12.01
CA ALA A 14 19.98 11.36 -11.87
C ALA A 14 21.43 11.04 -11.45
N GLY A 15 21.62 9.86 -10.86
CA GLY A 15 22.95 9.30 -10.59
C GLY A 15 22.92 7.83 -10.17
N VAL A 16 22.67 6.92 -11.11
CA VAL A 16 22.90 5.47 -10.94
C VAL A 16 24.37 5.16 -11.20
N LYS A 17 25.09 4.62 -10.22
CA LYS A 17 26.40 3.97 -10.43
C LYS A 17 26.28 2.47 -10.18
N ARG A 18 26.49 1.68 -11.24
CA ARG A 18 26.67 0.21 -11.21
C ARG A 18 28.07 -0.11 -10.68
N GLY A 19 28.13 -0.82 -9.55
CA GLY A 19 29.36 -1.37 -8.97
C GLY A 19 29.61 -2.81 -9.43
N ARG A 20 30.86 -3.10 -9.77
CA ARG A 20 31.39 -4.32 -10.41
C ARG A 20 31.37 -5.57 -9.52
N SER A 21 31.32 -6.70 -10.24
CA SER A 21 31.61 -8.07 -9.84
C SER A 21 32.97 -8.24 -9.15
N SER A 22 33.04 -9.09 -8.13
CA SER A 22 34.26 -9.73 -7.65
C SER A 22 34.11 -11.26 -7.68
N LYS A 23 35.20 -11.90 -8.11
CA LYS A 23 35.37 -13.31 -8.46
C LYS A 23 36.25 -13.99 -7.41
N ALA A 24 36.13 -15.32 -7.36
CA ALA A 24 37.00 -16.30 -6.69
C ALA A 24 36.75 -16.44 -5.18
N ARG A 25 36.66 -17.66 -4.62
CA ARG A 25 37.75 -18.65 -4.59
C ARG A 25 37.28 -20.10 -4.59
N ARG A 26 38.13 -20.94 -5.19
CA ARG A 26 38.14 -22.41 -5.18
C ARG A 26 38.68 -22.95 -3.85
N GLY A 27 38.28 -24.17 -3.53
CA GLY A 27 38.83 -25.04 -2.49
C GLY A 27 37.68 -25.85 -1.90
N GLY A 28 37.68 -27.16 -1.80
CA GLY A 28 38.67 -28.22 -2.01
C GLY A 28 37.93 -29.47 -1.53
N GLY A 29 37.95 -30.54 -2.32
CA GLY A 29 37.11 -31.71 -2.08
C GLY A 29 37.52 -32.50 -0.84
N LEU A 30 36.54 -33.21 -0.29
CA LEU A 30 36.71 -34.47 0.45
C LEU A 30 35.40 -35.27 0.30
N SER A 31 35.53 -36.53 -0.09
CA SER A 31 34.53 -37.59 -0.02
C SER A 31 35.27 -38.86 0.42
N PRO A 32 34.59 -39.93 0.83
CA PRO A 32 33.56 -40.03 1.86
C PRO A 32 33.96 -41.08 2.93
N VAL A 33 33.36 -41.02 4.12
CA VAL A 33 33.51 -42.05 5.17
C VAL A 33 32.36 -43.07 5.03
N PRO A 34 32.61 -44.40 5.15
CA PRO A 34 31.59 -45.42 4.91
C PRO A 34 30.58 -45.57 6.06
N SER A 35 29.41 -46.05 5.68
CA SER A 35 28.17 -46.19 6.45
C SER A 35 28.20 -47.32 7.50
N PRO A 36 27.46 -47.21 8.63
CA PRO A 36 27.01 -48.36 9.38
C PRO A 36 25.65 -48.88 8.87
N THR A 37 25.49 -50.17 9.11
CA THR A 37 24.54 -51.14 8.58
C THR A 37 23.07 -50.86 8.95
N LYS A 38 22.17 -51.40 8.11
CA LYS A 38 20.71 -51.34 8.18
C LYS A 38 20.15 -51.78 9.54
N GLU A 39 19.24 -50.99 10.09
CA GLU A 39 18.13 -51.51 10.88
C GLU A 39 16.80 -50.89 10.43
N SER A 40 15.82 -51.77 10.35
CA SER A 40 14.52 -51.63 9.72
C SER A 40 13.50 -50.96 10.64
N GLY A 41 12.69 -50.07 10.06
CA GLY A 41 11.36 -49.74 10.58
C GLY A 41 11.12 -48.25 10.80
N SER A 42 10.72 -47.53 9.77
CA SER A 42 10.00 -46.26 9.94
C SER A 42 9.19 -45.90 8.70
N ALA A 43 7.99 -45.38 8.94
CA ALA A 43 6.95 -44.92 8.03
C ALA A 43 7.43 -44.31 6.69
N PRO A 44 6.61 -44.39 5.62
CA PRO A 44 6.97 -43.79 4.33
C PRO A 44 7.29 -42.31 4.51
N PRO A 45 8.35 -41.79 3.88
CA PRO A 45 8.65 -40.37 3.95
C PRO A 45 7.46 -39.64 3.35
N VAL A 46 6.76 -38.86 4.17
CA VAL A 46 5.83 -37.85 3.69
C VAL A 46 6.64 -36.99 2.75
N ARG A 47 6.49 -37.21 1.44
CA ARG A 47 7.17 -36.43 0.41
C ARG A 47 6.77 -35.00 0.70
N ALA A 48 7.68 -34.23 1.27
CA ALA A 48 7.54 -32.79 1.37
C ALA A 48 7.31 -32.33 -0.06
N SER A 49 6.06 -32.00 -0.37
CA SER A 49 5.73 -31.43 -1.66
C SER A 49 6.52 -30.15 -1.73
N SER A 50 7.63 -30.19 -2.47
CA SER A 50 8.39 -29.02 -2.80
C SER A 50 7.41 -28.13 -3.55
N ARG A 51 6.77 -27.18 -2.87
CA ARG A 51 5.95 -26.16 -3.52
C ARG A 51 6.87 -25.53 -4.54
N ARG A 52 6.70 -25.88 -5.81
CA ARG A 52 7.47 -25.34 -6.91
C ARG A 52 7.23 -23.85 -6.85
N ARG A 53 8.22 -23.11 -6.35
CA ARG A 53 8.16 -21.65 -6.28
C ARG A 53 8.14 -21.20 -7.73
N LEU A 54 6.95 -20.89 -8.23
CA LEU A 54 6.81 -20.35 -9.57
C LEU A 54 7.69 -19.09 -9.62
N PRO A 55 8.45 -18.87 -10.71
CA PRO A 55 9.24 -17.67 -10.85
C PRO A 55 8.31 -16.46 -10.63
N ALA A 56 8.71 -15.55 -9.75
CA ALA A 56 7.92 -14.38 -9.47
C ALA A 56 7.72 -13.60 -10.77
N GLN A 57 6.48 -13.52 -11.23
CA GLN A 57 6.16 -12.78 -12.45
C GLN A 57 6.42 -11.29 -12.18
N VAL A 58 7.40 -10.73 -12.87
CA VAL A 58 7.68 -9.29 -12.80
C VAL A 58 6.58 -8.54 -13.55
N LEU A 59 5.84 -7.69 -12.84
CA LEU A 59 4.78 -6.87 -13.45
C LEU A 59 5.40 -5.68 -14.18
N GLY A 60 5.03 -5.49 -15.46
CA GLY A 60 5.37 -4.29 -16.21
C GLY A 60 4.57 -3.06 -15.73
N GLN A 61 5.00 -1.86 -16.13
CA GLN A 61 4.41 -0.59 -15.70
C GLN A 61 2.89 -0.49 -15.97
N ARG A 62 2.43 -0.95 -17.15
CA ARG A 62 1.00 -0.95 -17.49
C ARG A 62 0.20 -1.87 -16.56
N ALA A 63 0.75 -3.04 -16.21
CA ALA A 63 0.11 -3.96 -15.28
C ALA A 63 0.03 -3.37 -13.87
N LEU A 64 1.11 -2.73 -13.40
CA LEU A 64 1.12 -2.02 -12.12
C LEU A 64 0.10 -0.87 -12.09
N ASN A 65 0.01 -0.08 -13.15
CA ASN A 65 -0.98 1.00 -13.25
C ASN A 65 -2.42 0.47 -13.22
N ARG A 66 -2.72 -0.59 -13.98
CA ARG A 66 -4.05 -1.21 -13.96
C ARG A 66 -4.37 -1.79 -12.59
N ALA A 67 -3.42 -2.46 -11.96
CA ALA A 67 -3.59 -2.98 -10.60
C ALA A 67 -3.86 -1.85 -9.59
N LEU A 68 -3.16 -0.72 -9.69
CA LEU A 68 -3.41 0.45 -8.85
C LEU A 68 -4.81 1.02 -9.08
N LEU A 69 -5.20 1.27 -10.32
CA LEU A 69 -6.51 1.85 -10.63
C LEU A 69 -7.67 0.93 -10.25
N GLN A 70 -7.48 -0.39 -10.39
CA GLN A 70 -8.43 -1.38 -9.91
C GLN A 70 -8.58 -1.29 -8.38
N ARG A 71 -7.47 -1.26 -7.65
CA ARG A 71 -7.48 -1.09 -6.18
C ARG A 71 -8.09 0.24 -5.76
N GLN A 72 -7.99 1.29 -6.57
CA GLN A 72 -8.64 2.57 -6.27
C GLN A 72 -10.10 2.68 -6.73
N TRP A 73 -10.68 1.61 -7.29
CA TRP A 73 -12.02 1.59 -7.87
C TRP A 73 -12.23 2.66 -8.98
N LEU A 74 -11.17 2.90 -9.76
CA LEU A 74 -11.18 3.84 -10.89
C LEU A 74 -11.33 3.16 -12.25
N LEU A 75 -11.22 1.82 -12.32
CA LEU A 75 -11.58 1.06 -13.52
C LEU A 75 -13.07 0.68 -13.53
N GLN A 76 -13.62 0.46 -12.33
CA GLN A 76 -15.00 0.12 -12.12
C GLN A 76 -15.42 0.68 -10.76
N ARG A 77 -16.59 1.31 -10.73
CA ARG A 77 -17.18 1.83 -9.48
C ARG A 77 -17.61 0.66 -8.59
N SER A 78 -17.30 0.78 -7.29
CA SER A 78 -17.63 -0.20 -6.27
C SER A 78 -19.07 -0.02 -5.76
N ARG A 79 -19.66 -1.10 -5.22
CA ARG A 79 -20.93 -1.05 -4.47
C ARG A 79 -20.73 -0.80 -2.97
N ALA A 80 -19.48 -0.54 -2.56
CA ALA A 80 -19.10 -0.23 -1.19
C ALA A 80 -19.81 1.02 -0.64
N GLY A 81 -19.94 1.08 0.68
CA GLY A 81 -20.40 2.26 1.40
C GLY A 81 -19.32 3.35 1.53
N VAL A 82 -19.72 4.54 1.98
CA VAL A 82 -18.78 5.67 2.16
C VAL A 82 -17.69 5.36 3.18
N MET A 83 -18.04 4.80 4.34
CA MET A 83 -17.04 4.44 5.37
C MET A 83 -16.07 3.38 4.86
N GLU A 84 -16.57 2.32 4.24
CA GLU A 84 -15.75 1.27 3.61
C GLU A 84 -14.79 1.85 2.58
N ALA A 85 -15.25 2.83 1.77
CA ALA A 85 -14.39 3.52 0.82
C ALA A 85 -13.27 4.32 1.50
N LEU A 86 -13.58 5.03 2.58
CA LEU A 86 -12.59 5.79 3.33
C LEU A 86 -11.56 4.87 3.99
N GLU A 87 -11.98 3.74 4.55
CA GLU A 87 -11.07 2.75 5.15
C GLU A 87 -10.19 2.09 4.09
N HIS A 88 -10.80 1.66 2.97
CA HIS A 88 -10.09 1.03 1.87
C HIS A 88 -9.04 1.94 1.20
N LEU A 89 -9.36 3.24 1.09
CA LEU A 89 -8.44 4.24 0.53
C LEU A 89 -7.48 4.83 1.57
N VAL A 90 -7.64 4.46 2.84
CA VAL A 90 -6.89 5.00 3.98
C VAL A 90 -7.04 6.53 4.05
N GLY A 91 -8.26 7.00 3.84
CA GLY A 91 -8.64 8.40 3.84
C GLY A 91 -8.57 9.11 2.48
N LEU A 92 -9.23 10.27 2.40
CA LEU A 92 -9.25 11.14 1.23
C LEU A 92 -8.73 12.53 1.59
N GLN A 93 -7.94 13.14 0.71
CA GLN A 93 -7.46 14.51 0.90
C GLN A 93 -8.64 15.49 1.01
N ALA A 94 -8.62 16.32 2.04
CA ALA A 94 -9.71 17.20 2.43
C ALA A 94 -9.22 18.59 2.84
N GLN A 95 -8.15 19.09 2.22
CA GLN A 95 -7.69 20.48 2.38
C GLN A 95 -8.79 21.49 1.98
N ALA A 96 -9.50 21.19 0.89
CA ALA A 96 -10.74 21.87 0.51
C ALA A 96 -11.96 20.98 0.78
N THR A 97 -13.14 21.60 0.84
CA THR A 97 -14.40 20.92 1.23
C THR A 97 -14.95 20.00 0.14
N HIS A 98 -14.87 20.40 -1.14
CA HIS A 98 -15.47 19.66 -2.26
C HIS A 98 -14.72 18.41 -2.75
N PRO A 99 -13.36 18.36 -2.77
CA PRO A 99 -12.63 17.24 -3.35
C PRO A 99 -13.03 15.83 -2.86
N PRO A 100 -13.31 15.59 -1.56
CA PRO A 100 -13.76 14.28 -1.10
C PRO A 100 -15.05 13.80 -1.76
N TYR A 101 -16.01 14.69 -2.03
CA TYR A 101 -17.27 14.35 -2.69
C TYR A 101 -17.04 13.89 -4.12
N GLY A 102 -16.20 14.59 -4.89
CA GLY A 102 -15.84 14.18 -6.25
C GLY A 102 -15.05 12.86 -6.27
N ALA A 103 -14.15 12.67 -5.30
CA ALA A 103 -13.38 11.43 -5.17
C ALA A 103 -14.27 10.21 -4.86
N LEU A 104 -15.31 10.36 -4.04
CA LEU A 104 -16.27 9.29 -3.75
C LEU A 104 -17.25 9.07 -4.91
N TRP A 105 -17.75 10.15 -5.52
CA TRP A 105 -18.65 10.07 -6.68
C TRP A 105 -18.03 9.27 -7.83
N THR A 106 -16.75 9.49 -8.12
CA THR A 106 -16.03 8.75 -9.17
C THR A 106 -15.81 7.26 -8.86
N ARG A 107 -15.89 6.85 -7.59
CA ARG A 107 -15.52 5.49 -7.13
C ARG A 107 -16.69 4.63 -6.68
N LEU A 108 -17.78 5.23 -6.23
CA LEU A 108 -18.91 4.51 -5.60
C LEU A 108 -20.15 4.58 -6.47
N ASN A 109 -20.84 3.46 -6.66
CA ASN A 109 -22.13 3.40 -7.33
C ASN A 109 -23.21 4.05 -6.45
N GLY A 110 -24.02 4.93 -7.05
CA GLY A 110 -25.15 5.54 -6.34
C GLY A 110 -24.76 6.49 -5.20
N PHE A 111 -23.51 6.98 -5.15
CA PHE A 111 -23.06 7.92 -4.12
C PHE A 111 -23.97 9.15 -4.01
N GLN A 112 -24.44 9.41 -2.80
CA GLN A 112 -25.21 10.59 -2.43
C GLN A 112 -24.37 11.47 -1.51
N GLN A 113 -24.37 12.78 -1.76
CA GLN A 113 -23.60 13.74 -0.98
C GLN A 113 -24.03 13.74 0.51
N GLU A 114 -25.33 13.61 0.75
CA GLU A 114 -25.98 13.60 2.06
C GLU A 114 -25.49 12.44 2.92
N ALA A 115 -25.14 11.31 2.31
CA ALA A 115 -24.61 10.16 3.03
C ALA A 115 -23.28 10.49 3.70
N LEU A 116 -22.37 11.19 2.99
CA LEU A 116 -21.11 11.64 3.59
C LEU A 116 -21.37 12.75 4.63
N THR A 117 -22.20 13.74 4.29
CA THR A 117 -22.51 14.85 5.20
C THR A 117 -23.05 14.35 6.54
N ARG A 118 -23.96 13.37 6.52
CA ARG A 118 -24.51 12.75 7.73
C ARG A 118 -23.44 12.10 8.60
N LEU A 119 -22.54 11.33 8.01
CA LEU A 119 -21.44 10.67 8.73
C LEU A 119 -20.49 11.68 9.38
N VAL A 120 -20.28 12.84 8.75
CA VAL A 120 -19.49 13.93 9.34
C VAL A 120 -20.22 14.56 10.52
N ILE A 121 -21.52 14.85 10.37
CA ILE A 121 -22.36 15.41 11.45
C ILE A 121 -22.40 14.46 12.66
N GLU A 122 -22.57 13.17 12.41
CA GLU A 122 -22.58 12.10 13.43
C GLU A 122 -21.18 11.76 13.97
N ARG A 123 -20.12 12.44 13.51
CA ARG A 123 -18.73 12.26 13.90
C ARG A 123 -18.17 10.84 13.66
N GLN A 124 -18.80 10.08 12.78
CA GLN A 124 -18.29 8.79 12.32
C GLN A 124 -17.16 8.96 11.30
N VAL A 125 -17.15 10.09 10.59
CA VAL A 125 -16.10 10.51 9.68
C VAL A 125 -15.58 11.88 10.14
N VAL A 126 -14.26 12.01 10.24
CA VAL A 126 -13.58 13.20 10.77
C VAL A 126 -12.58 13.75 9.76
N ARG A 127 -12.43 15.09 9.78
CA ARG A 127 -11.38 15.79 9.04
C ARG A 127 -10.24 16.11 10.00
N ALA A 128 -9.08 15.50 9.78
CA ALA A 128 -7.93 15.62 10.68
C ALA A 128 -6.62 15.74 9.91
N GLY A 129 -5.58 16.30 10.56
CA GLY A 129 -4.21 16.27 10.04
C GLY A 129 -3.65 14.85 10.09
N MET A 130 -3.30 14.30 8.93
CA MET A 130 -2.88 12.90 8.76
C MET A 130 -1.59 12.81 7.93
N MET A 131 -1.50 11.90 6.97
CA MET A 131 -0.29 11.62 6.19
C MET A 131 0.30 12.91 5.61
N ARG A 132 1.62 13.09 5.76
CA ARG A 132 2.35 14.26 5.28
C ARG A 132 1.86 15.61 5.86
N GLY A 133 1.23 15.61 7.05
CA GLY A 133 0.77 16.85 7.70
C GLY A 133 -0.43 17.52 7.01
N THR A 134 -1.12 16.81 6.11
CA THR A 134 -2.26 17.37 5.36
C THR A 134 -3.60 16.92 5.91
N LEU A 135 -4.64 17.73 5.69
CA LEU A 135 -5.99 17.39 6.13
C LEU A 135 -6.57 16.27 5.28
N HIS A 136 -7.00 15.19 5.94
CA HIS A 136 -7.70 14.06 5.33
C HIS A 136 -9.05 13.85 6.01
N LEU A 137 -9.99 13.36 5.21
CA LEU A 137 -11.25 12.79 5.65
C LEU A 137 -11.05 11.29 5.87
N VAL A 138 -11.29 10.81 7.08
CA VAL A 138 -11.11 9.41 7.50
C VAL A 138 -12.25 8.98 8.40
N THR A 139 -12.46 7.67 8.59
CA THR A 139 -13.36 7.21 9.66
C THR A 139 -12.76 7.56 11.03
N ALA A 140 -13.62 7.74 12.04
CA ALA A 140 -13.17 7.98 13.42
C ALA A 140 -12.29 6.83 13.94
N ARG A 141 -12.63 5.59 13.57
CA ARG A 141 -11.85 4.39 13.88
C ARG A 141 -10.43 4.46 13.31
N ASP A 142 -10.29 4.72 12.01
CA ASP A 142 -8.98 4.81 11.37
C ASP A 142 -8.20 6.02 11.87
N CYS A 143 -8.89 7.11 12.21
CA CYS A 143 -8.25 8.24 12.86
C CYS A 143 -7.53 7.82 14.13
N LEU A 144 -8.22 7.09 15.02
CA LEU A 144 -7.63 6.61 16.28
C LEU A 144 -6.53 5.57 16.05
N ALA A 145 -6.69 4.68 15.07
CA ALA A 145 -5.70 3.65 14.76
C ALA A 145 -4.41 4.22 14.13
N LEU A 146 -4.53 5.21 13.24
CA LEU A 146 -3.41 5.79 12.51
C LEU A 146 -2.68 6.86 13.31
N ARG A 147 -3.37 7.56 14.23
CA ARG A 147 -2.80 8.70 14.93
C ARG A 147 -1.47 8.39 15.64
N PRO A 148 -1.31 7.30 16.41
CA PRO A 148 -0.05 7.01 17.11
C PRO A 148 1.15 6.83 16.18
N VAL A 149 0.92 6.28 14.97
CA VAL A 149 1.98 6.06 13.98
C VAL A 149 2.36 7.37 13.29
N LEU A 150 1.39 8.26 13.08
CA LEU A 150 1.59 9.53 12.38
C LEU A 150 2.10 10.64 13.31
N GLN A 151 1.74 10.61 14.60
CA GLN A 151 1.99 11.69 15.56
C GLN A 151 3.47 12.14 15.61
N PRO A 152 4.48 11.25 15.68
CA PRO A 152 5.87 11.69 15.72
C PRO A 152 6.30 12.46 14.46
N ALA A 153 5.70 12.17 13.31
CA ALA A 153 5.97 12.91 12.08
C ALA A 153 5.21 14.24 12.01
N LEU A 154 4.05 14.33 12.65
CA LEU A 154 3.27 15.55 12.76
C LEU A 154 3.89 16.55 13.73
N ASP A 155 4.50 16.08 14.83
CA ASP A 155 5.14 16.93 15.84
C ASP A 155 6.44 17.59 15.37
N ARG A 156 7.03 17.09 14.28
CA ARG A 156 8.21 17.69 13.65
C ARG A 156 7.89 18.83 12.69
N GLY A 157 6.60 19.08 12.45
CA GLY A 157 6.10 20.09 11.52
C GLY A 157 6.04 21.48 12.11
#